data_AF-A0A4W5LYA2-F1
#
_entry.id   AF-A0A4W5LYA2-F1
#
_cell.length_a   1.000
_cell.length_b   1.000
_cell.length_c   1.000
_cell.angle_alpha   90.00
_cell.angle_beta   90.00
_cell.angle_gamma   90.00
#
_symmetry.space_group_name_H-M   'P 1'
#
loop_
_entity.id
_entity.type
_entity.pdbx_description
1 polymer ?
#
loop_
_entity_poly.entity_id
_entity_poly.type
_entity_poly.pdbx_seq_one_letter_code
_entity_poly.pdbx_strand_id
1 'polypeptide(L)'
;VLFGEPRIFGDDATGYGPIFEEEPLDIVYTKESPDRRISMNCRARANPAPTYRWRRDNWEIKLMELPNEHYSLVGGNLIINNPEEKKHAGTYVCVPCVCSL
;
A
#
# COMPACT_ATOMS: atom_id res chain seq x y z
N VAL A 1 17.23 -35.57 -28.07
CA VAL A 1 17.51 -34.15 -27.78
C VAL A 1 16.26 -33.37 -28.16
N LEU A 2 15.34 -33.21 -27.21
CA LEU A 2 14.11 -32.45 -27.43
C LEU A 2 14.47 -30.98 -27.22
N PHE A 3 14.44 -30.20 -28.30
CA PHE A 3 14.70 -28.78 -28.29
C PHE A 3 13.67 -28.11 -27.39
N GLY A 4 14.16 -27.46 -26.34
CA GLY A 4 13.37 -26.85 -25.29
C GLY A 4 12.38 -25.82 -25.81
N GLU A 5 11.25 -25.77 -25.13
CA GLU A 5 10.12 -24.86 -25.32
C GLU A 5 10.58 -23.39 -25.42
N PRO A 6 9.87 -22.54 -26.20
CA PRO A 6 10.29 -21.17 -26.40
C PRO A 6 10.31 -20.43 -25.07
N ARG A 7 11.49 -19.93 -24.69
CA ARG A 7 11.63 -18.90 -23.66
C ARG A 7 10.95 -17.64 -24.18
N ILE A 8 9.65 -17.52 -23.94
CA ILE A 8 8.95 -16.24 -23.94
C ILE A 8 9.37 -15.50 -22.66
N PHE A 9 10.67 -15.16 -22.56
CA PHE A 9 11.04 -13.99 -21.80
C PHE A 9 10.79 -12.83 -22.74
N GLY A 10 9.61 -12.23 -22.62
CA GLY A 10 9.30 -10.96 -23.25
C GLY A 10 10.27 -9.92 -22.68
N ASP A 11 11.43 -9.81 -23.31
CA ASP A 11 12.36 -8.71 -23.17
C ASP A 11 11.79 -7.51 -23.95
N ASP A 12 10.64 -7.02 -23.49
CA ASP A 12 10.14 -5.66 -23.74
C ASP A 12 8.99 -5.41 -22.75
N ALA A 13 9.34 -5.22 -21.47
CA ALA A 13 8.39 -4.60 -20.56
C ALA A 13 8.59 -3.09 -20.70
N THR A 14 8.02 -2.49 -21.75
CA THR A 14 7.86 -1.03 -21.83
C THR A 14 7.34 -0.57 -20.45
N GLY A 15 8.12 0.24 -19.73
CA GLY A 15 7.77 0.63 -18.36
C GLY A 15 6.36 1.20 -18.30
N TYR A 16 5.55 0.77 -17.32
CA TYR A 16 4.18 1.22 -17.17
C TYR A 16 3.93 1.74 -15.77
N GLY A 17 3.10 2.78 -15.68
CA GLY A 17 2.71 3.42 -14.43
C GLY A 17 1.92 2.48 -13.51
N PRO A 18 1.71 2.88 -12.25
CA PRO A 18 1.01 2.05 -11.29
C PRO A 18 -0.45 1.84 -11.67
N ILE A 19 -0.87 0.58 -11.70
CA ILE A 19 -2.24 0.14 -11.93
C ILE A 19 -2.70 -0.56 -10.65
N PHE A 20 -3.76 -0.07 -10.02
CA PHE A 20 -4.32 -0.69 -8.82
C PHE A 20 -4.85 -2.09 -9.13
N GLU A 21 -4.42 -3.07 -8.34
CA GLU A 21 -5.01 -4.41 -8.28
C GLU A 21 -5.98 -4.53 -7.11
N GLU A 22 -5.66 -3.88 -5.99
CA GLU A 22 -6.44 -3.89 -4.77
C GLU A 22 -6.43 -2.49 -4.16
N GLU A 23 -7.61 -1.92 -4.01
CA GLU A 23 -7.82 -0.60 -3.41
C GLU A 23 -8.28 -0.75 -1.95
N PRO A 24 -8.01 0.25 -1.09
CA PRO A 24 -8.51 0.22 0.28
C PRO A 24 -10.03 0.30 0.30
N LEU A 25 -10.63 -0.51 1.18
CA LEU A 25 -12.05 -0.47 1.48
C LEU A 25 -12.32 0.42 2.69
N ASP A 26 -13.57 0.90 2.80
CA ASP A 26 -14.01 1.58 4.01
C ASP A 26 -14.07 0.60 5.19
N ILE A 27 -13.60 1.07 6.35
CA ILE A 27 -13.55 0.26 7.58
C ILE A 27 -14.13 1.09 8.71
N VAL A 28 -15.11 0.51 9.40
CA VAL A 28 -15.66 1.07 10.65
C VAL A 28 -15.02 0.33 11.82
N TYR A 29 -14.29 1.06 12.65
CA TYR A 29 -13.63 0.52 13.83
C TYR A 29 -14.35 0.92 15.11
N THR A 30 -14.57 -0.03 16.01
CA THR A 30 -15.08 0.21 17.37
C THR A 30 -14.06 -0.22 18.41
N LYS A 31 -14.02 0.45 19.57
CA LYS A 31 -13.10 0.08 20.66
C LYS A 31 -13.36 -1.33 21.24
N GLU A 32 -14.54 -1.87 20.99
CA GLU A 32 -14.96 -3.22 21.38
C GLU A 32 -14.53 -4.28 20.36
N SER A 33 -13.96 -3.87 19.22
CA SER A 33 -13.48 -4.79 18.20
C SER A 33 -12.39 -5.70 18.78
N PRO A 34 -12.48 -7.02 18.56
CA PRO A 34 -11.49 -7.96 19.09
C PRO A 34 -10.10 -7.74 18.47
N ASP A 35 -10.05 -7.24 17.24
CA ASP A 35 -8.81 -6.80 16.61
C ASP A 35 -8.41 -5.43 17.15
N ARG A 36 -7.21 -5.34 17.73
CA ARG A 36 -6.61 -4.07 18.20
C ARG A 36 -5.85 -3.36 17.08
N ARG A 37 -6.17 -3.63 15.83
CA ARG A 37 -5.52 -3.05 14.66
C ARG A 37 -6.47 -2.95 13.48
N ILE A 38 -6.19 -2.01 12.61
CA ILE A 38 -6.84 -1.85 11.30
C ILE A 38 -5.78 -2.12 10.24
N SER A 39 -6.13 -2.94 9.25
CA SER A 39 -5.29 -3.18 8.07
C SER A 39 -6.03 -2.65 6.85
N MET A 40 -5.45 -1.65 6.18
CA MET A 40 -5.94 -1.15 4.90
C MET A 40 -5.06 -1.71 3.79
N ASN A 41 -5.68 -2.53 2.96
CA ASN A 41 -4.99 -3.17 1.85
C ASN A 41 -4.78 -2.18 0.71
N CYS A 42 -3.58 -2.23 0.10
CA CYS A 42 -3.32 -1.53 -1.14
C CYS A 42 -2.26 -2.27 -1.94
N ARG A 43 -2.62 -2.60 -3.18
CA ARG A 43 -1.73 -3.29 -4.11
C ARG A 43 -1.86 -2.68 -5.49
N ALA A 44 -0.73 -2.40 -6.11
CA ALA A 44 -0.63 -1.93 -7.47
C ALA A 44 0.47 -2.70 -8.20
N ARG A 45 0.25 -2.96 -9.48
CA ARG A 45 1.30 -3.42 -10.40
C ARG A 45 1.89 -2.25 -11.14
N ALA A 46 3.20 -2.24 -11.26
CA ALA A 46 3.93 -1.26 -12.04
C ALA A 46 5.25 -1.88 -12.49
N ASN A 47 5.83 -1.31 -13.54
CA ASN A 47 7.19 -1.67 -13.97
C ASN A 47 8.01 -0.39 -14.19
N PRO A 48 9.03 -0.09 -13.38
CA PRO A 48 9.56 -0.88 -12.24
C PRO A 48 8.59 -0.98 -11.05
N ALA A 49 8.89 -1.85 -10.08
CA ALA A 49 8.02 -2.11 -8.92
C ALA A 49 7.64 -0.82 -8.18
N PRO A 50 6.35 -0.62 -7.82
CA PRO A 50 5.92 0.63 -7.21
C PRO A 50 6.35 0.72 -5.74
N THR A 51 6.58 1.95 -5.32
CA THR A 51 6.66 2.34 -3.91
C THR A 51 5.29 2.81 -3.44
N TYR A 52 4.98 2.63 -2.16
CA TYR A 52 3.67 2.96 -1.61
C TYR A 52 3.79 4.10 -0.61
N ARG A 53 2.91 5.08 -0.77
CA ARG A 53 2.72 6.16 0.19
C ARG A 53 1.25 6.23 0.58
N TRP A 54 1.00 6.67 1.79
CA TRP A 54 -0.35 6.82 2.31
C TRP A 54 -0.60 8.26 2.72
N ARG A 55 -1.81 8.73 2.45
CA ARG A 55 -2.29 10.05 2.86
C ARG A 55 -3.51 9.88 3.76
N ARG A 56 -3.60 10.72 4.79
CA ARG A 56 -4.77 10.86 5.65
C ARG A 56 -5.25 12.30 5.59
N ASP A 57 -6.49 12.54 5.21
CA ASP A 57 -7.10 13.89 5.11
C ASP A 57 -6.19 14.87 4.33
N ASN A 58 -5.73 14.43 3.15
CA ASN A 58 -4.80 15.15 2.28
C ASN A 58 -3.35 15.33 2.80
N TRP A 59 -3.02 14.87 4.01
CA TRP A 59 -1.66 14.92 4.55
C TRP A 59 -0.91 13.61 4.35
N GLU A 60 0.35 13.67 3.92
CA GLU A 60 1.19 12.48 3.76
C GLU A 60 1.60 11.91 5.13
N ILE A 61 1.35 10.61 5.33
CA ILE A 61 1.78 9.91 6.54
C ILE A 61 3.26 9.62 6.42
N LYS A 62 4.07 10.41 7.13
CA LYS A 62 5.53 10.28 7.17
C LYS A 62 5.94 9.23 8.20
N LEU A 63 5.83 7.95 7.82
CA LEU A 63 6.16 6.78 8.67
C LEU A 63 7.56 6.86 9.30
N MET A 64 8.54 7.46 8.63
CA MET A 64 9.91 7.60 9.14
C MET A 64 10.08 8.72 10.17
N GLU A 65 9.26 9.77 10.10
CA GLU A 65 9.35 10.93 10.98
C GLU A 65 8.51 10.74 12.26
N LEU A 66 7.65 9.72 12.27
CA LEU A 66 6.67 9.45 13.32
C LEU A 66 6.90 8.04 13.92
N PRO A 67 8.09 7.73 14.46
CA PRO A 67 8.42 6.39 14.97
C PRO A 67 7.61 6.00 16.21
N ASN A 68 6.97 6.96 16.87
CA ASN A 68 6.12 6.78 18.05
C ASN A 68 4.65 6.54 17.68
N GLU A 69 4.32 6.63 16.40
CA GLU A 69 2.95 6.60 15.92
C GLU A 69 2.60 5.18 15.49
N HIS A 70 1.36 4.75 15.75
CA HIS A 70 0.98 3.35 15.64
C HIS A 70 0.87 2.82 14.20
N TYR A 71 1.44 3.54 13.23
CA TYR A 71 1.41 3.24 11.82
C TYR A 71 2.53 2.27 11.42
N SER A 72 2.23 1.35 10.52
CA SER A 72 3.22 0.44 9.92
C SER A 72 2.84 0.15 8.48
N LEU A 73 3.83 0.00 7.60
CA LEU A 73 3.62 -0.29 6.18
C LEU A 73 4.18 -1.68 5.85
N VAL A 74 3.34 -2.58 5.37
CA VAL A 74 3.72 -3.96 5.03
C VAL A 74 3.26 -4.27 3.62
N GLY A 75 4.21 -4.31 2.66
CA GLY A 75 3.91 -4.68 1.27
C GLY A 75 2.89 -3.77 0.58
N GLY A 76 2.81 -2.49 0.97
CA GLY A 76 1.82 -1.52 0.48
C GLY A 76 0.62 -1.32 1.41
N ASN A 77 0.34 -2.27 2.31
CA ASN A 77 -0.77 -2.19 3.25
C ASN A 77 -0.42 -1.30 4.44
N LEU A 78 -1.32 -0.38 4.79
CA LEU A 78 -1.20 0.46 5.97
C LEU A 78 -1.85 -0.23 7.17
N ILE A 79 -1.07 -0.46 8.20
CA ILE A 79 -1.51 -1.04 9.47
C ILE A 79 -1.53 0.05 10.52
N ILE A 80 -2.65 0.19 11.23
CA ILE A 80 -2.80 1.08 12.37
C ILE A 80 -3.02 0.22 13.61
N ASN A 81 -2.07 0.26 14.54
CA ASN A 81 -2.19 -0.45 15.81
C ASN A 81 -2.92 0.43 16.84
N ASN A 82 -3.70 -0.17 17.73
CA ASN A 82 -4.44 0.52 18.79
C ASN A 82 -5.13 1.83 18.33
N PRO A 83 -5.98 1.77 17.30
CA PRO A 83 -6.55 2.96 16.67
C PRO A 83 -7.43 3.76 17.65
N GLU A 84 -7.08 5.02 17.83
CA GLU A 84 -7.83 6.01 18.59
C GLU A 84 -8.62 6.94 17.66
N GLU A 85 -9.94 7.05 17.84
CA GLU A 85 -10.83 7.91 17.04
C GLU A 85 -10.29 9.33 16.84
N LYS A 86 -9.91 10.01 17.94
CA LYS A 86 -9.43 11.40 17.91
C LYS A 86 -8.16 11.61 17.09
N LYS A 87 -7.36 10.56 16.89
CA LYS A 87 -6.06 10.65 16.22
C LYS A 87 -6.06 10.01 14.85
N HIS A 88 -6.83 8.95 14.65
CA HIS A 88 -6.74 8.08 13.48
C HIS A 88 -8.01 8.05 12.62
N ALA A 89 -9.13 8.63 13.07
CA ALA A 89 -10.30 8.80 12.21
C ALA A 89 -9.98 9.79 11.09
N GLY A 90 -10.40 9.47 9.87
CA GLY A 90 -10.13 10.29 8.69
C GLY A 90 -10.24 9.50 7.39
N THR A 91 -10.05 10.18 6.26
CA THR A 91 -10.03 9.52 4.94
C THR A 91 -8.61 9.14 4.56
N TYR A 92 -8.38 7.86 4.31
CA TYR A 92 -7.09 7.32 3.91
C TYR A 92 -7.05 7.06 2.40
N VAL A 93 -5.97 7.47 1.75
CA VAL A 93 -5.74 7.28 0.31
C VAL A 93 -4.37 6.65 0.10
N CYS A 94 -4.35 5.54 -0.63
CA CYS A 94 -3.12 4.91 -1.07
C CYS A 94 -2.62 5.58 -2.36
N VAL A 95 -1.32 5.89 -2.40
CA VAL A 95 -0.66 6.52 -3.54
C VAL A 95 0.53 5.65 -3.95
N PRO A 96 0.33 4.69 -4.88
CA PRO A 96 1.44 3.97 -5.49
C PRO A 96 2.20 4.92 -6.43
N CYS A 97 3.52 4.86 -6.39
CA CYS A 97 4.39 5.67 -7.24
C CYS A 97 5.49 4.81 -7.84
N VAL A 98 5.69 4.95 -9.15
CA VAL A 98 6.93 4.54 -9.79
C VAL A 98 7.85 5.74 -9.84
N CYS A 99 9.09 5.59 -9.38
CA CYS A 99 10.13 6.55 -9.71
C CYS A 99 10.57 6.23 -11.14
N SER A 100 10.12 7.03 -12.10
CA SER A 100 10.75 7.06 -13.42
C SER A 100 12.18 7.56 -13.22
N LEU A 101 13.15 6.65 -13.32
CA LEU A 101 14.58 6.98 -13.37
C LEU A 101 14.89 7.81 -14.62
#